data_AF-A0A7Y2YP49-F1
#
_entry.id   AF-A0A7Y2YP49-F1
#
_cell.length_a   1.000
_cell.length_b   1.000
_cell.length_c   1.000
_cell.angle_alpha   90.00
_cell.angle_beta   90.00
_cell.angle_gamma   90.00
#
_symmetry.space_group_name_H-M   'P 1'
#
loop_
_entity.id
_entity.type
_entity.pdbx_description
1 polymer ?
#
loop_
_entity_poly.entity_id
_entity_poly.type
_entity_poly.pdbx_seq_one_letter_code
_entity_poly.pdbx_strand_id
1 'polypeptide(L)'
;FESGQHNDPNAVLNFEAFIKLVLHEAGSFIDAPEASIADATNTLKIASKYCNHVFEVIYKYHIKPDEQFIMHPGFISFEKIKKGQILASSNGEIIKSQHNATLFMPLYQKTGNDGFFIIRKIRPFYLKLSAFLRKIKADNLLVMLPGITWHKKDEGVLRANLKITRYLAKSIFHLFGYRNKQVSGNYVLLYNRERTTKKDLYKHLDWY
;
A
#
# COMPACT_ATOMS: atom_id res chain seq x y z
N PHE A 1 -9.21 5.37 1.68
CA PHE A 1 -9.48 5.18 3.11
C PHE A 1 -10.47 4.04 3.21
N GLU A 2 -10.20 3.03 4.03
CA GLU A 2 -11.11 1.90 4.25
C GLU A 2 -11.81 2.14 5.58
N SER A 3 -13.13 2.38 5.57
CA SER A 3 -13.87 2.77 6.78
C SER A 3 -14.34 1.61 7.64
N GLY A 4 -14.35 0.40 7.09
CA GLY A 4 -14.88 -0.81 7.75
C GLY A 4 -15.58 -1.71 6.74
N GLN A 5 -16.25 -2.76 7.23
CA GLN A 5 -17.11 -3.57 6.38
C GLN A 5 -18.36 -2.77 5.98
N HIS A 6 -18.90 -3.03 4.79
CA HIS A 6 -20.09 -2.32 4.29
C HIS A 6 -21.31 -2.37 5.23
N ASN A 7 -21.43 -3.40 6.06
CA ASN A 7 -22.55 -3.61 6.96
C ASN A 7 -22.26 -3.18 8.41
N ASP A 8 -21.06 -2.65 8.70
CA ASP A 8 -20.71 -2.18 10.04
C ASP A 8 -21.21 -0.74 10.23
N PRO A 9 -22.11 -0.45 11.18
CA PRO A 9 -22.56 0.91 11.46
C PRO A 9 -21.40 1.87 11.78
N ASN A 10 -20.31 1.37 12.38
CA ASN A 10 -19.13 2.20 12.66
C ASN A 10 -18.39 2.62 11.38
N ALA A 11 -18.61 1.95 10.26
CA ALA A 11 -18.02 2.35 8.99
C ALA A 11 -18.53 3.73 8.55
N VAL A 12 -19.78 4.08 8.85
CA VAL A 12 -20.32 5.41 8.58
C VAL A 12 -19.60 6.46 9.44
N LEU A 13 -19.48 6.21 10.75
CA LEU A 13 -18.80 7.12 11.68
C LEU A 13 -17.32 7.34 11.30
N ASN A 14 -16.63 6.27 10.91
CA ASN A 14 -15.26 6.34 10.44
C ASN A 14 -15.13 7.15 9.15
N PHE A 15 -16.09 7.01 8.23
CA PHE A 15 -16.08 7.75 6.98
C PHE A 15 -16.36 9.25 7.20
N GLU A 16 -17.33 9.57 8.06
CA GLU A 16 -17.62 10.96 8.45
C GLU A 16 -16.43 11.62 9.13
N ALA A 17 -15.80 10.93 10.09
CA ALA A 17 -14.59 11.41 10.76
C ALA A 17 -13.46 11.66 9.75
N PHE A 18 -13.26 10.74 8.79
CA PHE A 18 -12.27 10.93 7.72
C PHE A 18 -12.56 12.15 6.85
N ILE A 19 -13.81 12.34 6.41
CA ILE A 19 -14.19 13.51 5.60
C ILE A 19 -13.92 14.81 6.36
N LYS A 20 -14.34 14.89 7.63
CA LYS A 20 -14.13 16.08 8.48
C LYS A 20 -12.66 16.46 8.56
N LEU A 21 -11.78 15.48 8.82
CA LEU A 21 -10.34 15.72 8.88
C LEU A 21 -9.78 16.13 7.51
N VAL A 22 -10.18 15.49 6.42
CA VAL A 22 -9.73 15.86 5.07
C VAL A 22 -10.13 17.30 4.72
N LEU A 23 -11.37 17.70 5.02
CA LEU A 23 -11.83 19.07 4.75
C LEU A 23 -11.08 20.10 5.59
N HIS A 24 -10.77 19.76 6.85
CA HIS A 24 -9.98 20.61 7.74
C HIS A 24 -8.54 20.78 7.23
N GLU A 25 -7.84 19.68 6.95
CA GLU A 25 -6.46 19.68 6.43
C GLU A 25 -6.37 20.36 5.04
N ALA A 26 -7.42 20.27 4.23
CA ALA A 26 -7.50 20.96 2.95
C ALA A 26 -7.79 22.47 3.08
N GLY A 27 -7.94 23.01 4.28
CA GLY A 27 -8.30 24.41 4.52
C GLY A 27 -9.71 24.77 4.04
N SER A 28 -10.57 23.78 3.79
CA SER A 28 -11.96 23.98 3.35
C SER A 28 -12.97 23.98 4.51
N PHE A 29 -12.49 23.69 5.73
CA PHE A 29 -13.27 23.69 6.97
C PHE A 29 -12.57 24.54 8.03
N ILE A 30 -12.54 25.85 7.76
CA ILE A 30 -11.73 26.85 8.46
C ILE A 30 -12.25 27.12 9.88
N ASP A 31 -13.57 27.09 10.08
CA ASP A 31 -14.22 27.40 11.36
C ASP A 31 -14.67 26.15 12.13
N ALA A 32 -14.00 25.01 11.91
CA ALA A 32 -14.29 23.78 12.61
C ALA A 32 -13.98 23.93 14.11
N PRO A 33 -14.92 23.61 15.03
CA PRO A 33 -14.60 23.57 16.44
C PRO A 33 -13.46 22.57 16.71
N GLU A 34 -12.44 22.99 17.46
CA GLU A 34 -11.28 22.13 17.77
C GLU A 34 -11.70 20.80 18.39
N ALA A 35 -12.72 20.81 19.25
CA ALA A 35 -13.33 19.62 19.83
C ALA A 35 -13.85 18.64 18.75
N SER A 36 -14.45 19.14 17.67
CA SER A 36 -14.95 18.30 16.58
C SER A 36 -13.82 17.62 15.80
N ILE A 37 -12.70 18.32 15.60
CA ILE A 37 -11.50 17.77 14.96
C ILE A 37 -10.83 16.73 15.89
N ALA A 38 -10.76 17.01 17.19
CA ALA A 38 -10.25 16.07 18.18
C ALA A 38 -11.09 14.78 18.24
N ASP A 39 -12.42 14.91 18.23
CA ASP A 39 -13.35 13.78 18.22
C ASP A 39 -13.18 12.93 16.95
N ALA A 40 -13.17 13.55 15.77
CA ALA A 40 -12.94 12.85 14.51
C ALA A 40 -11.57 12.13 14.51
N THR A 41 -10.53 12.77 15.03
CA THR A 41 -9.21 12.16 15.19
C THR A 41 -9.26 10.95 16.12
N ASN A 42 -9.96 11.05 17.25
CA ASN A 42 -10.08 9.97 18.21
C ASN A 42 -10.88 8.79 17.66
N THR A 43 -11.97 9.04 16.94
CA THR A 43 -12.75 8.01 16.23
C THR A 43 -11.84 7.17 15.33
N LEU A 44 -11.01 7.79 14.50
CA LEU A 44 -10.10 7.06 13.61
C LEU A 44 -8.97 6.33 14.36
N LYS A 45 -8.46 6.90 15.46
CA LYS A 45 -7.46 6.23 16.32
C LYS A 45 -8.04 4.97 16.95
N ILE A 46 -9.25 5.03 17.47
CA ILE A 46 -9.95 3.87 18.06
C ILE A 46 -10.22 2.83 16.97
N ALA A 47 -10.76 3.24 15.82
CA ALA A 47 -11.07 2.35 14.70
C ALA A 47 -9.83 1.61 14.17
N SER A 48 -8.68 2.29 14.13
CA SER A 48 -7.40 1.68 13.77
C SER A 48 -6.74 0.87 14.88
N LYS A 49 -7.37 0.77 16.07
CA LYS A 49 -6.79 0.18 17.29
C LYS A 49 -5.41 0.78 17.61
N TYR A 50 -5.27 2.08 17.39
CA TYR A 50 -4.02 2.84 17.56
C TYR A 50 -2.85 2.34 16.71
N CYS A 51 -3.12 1.55 15.66
CA CYS A 51 -2.09 1.05 14.78
C CYS A 51 -1.61 2.16 13.82
N ASN A 52 -0.45 2.74 14.11
CA ASN A 52 0.21 3.75 13.27
C ASN A 52 1.27 3.17 12.34
N HIS A 53 1.22 1.87 12.09
CA HIS A 53 2.25 1.17 11.33
C HIS A 53 1.97 1.21 9.84
N VAL A 54 3.02 1.37 9.04
CA VAL A 54 2.94 1.23 7.59
C VAL A 54 3.28 -0.20 7.21
N PHE A 55 2.50 -0.77 6.31
CA PHE A 55 2.66 -2.15 5.84
C PHE A 55 2.90 -2.21 4.34
N GLU A 56 3.71 -3.18 3.93
CA GLU A 56 3.91 -3.57 2.53
C GLU A 56 3.16 -4.87 2.25
N VAL A 57 2.38 -4.92 1.17
CA VAL A 57 1.82 -6.16 0.62
C VAL A 57 2.94 -6.95 -0.06
N ILE A 58 3.31 -8.08 0.53
CA ILE A 58 4.36 -8.96 0.00
C ILE A 58 3.80 -10.11 -0.82
N TYR A 59 2.54 -10.50 -0.59
CA TYR A 59 1.84 -11.51 -1.37
C TYR A 59 0.35 -11.19 -1.47
N LYS A 60 -0.24 -11.57 -2.59
CA LYS A 60 -1.67 -11.49 -2.89
C LYS A 60 -2.09 -12.84 -3.46
N TYR A 61 -3.07 -13.47 -2.84
CA TYR A 61 -3.73 -14.64 -3.41
C TYR A 61 -4.77 -14.15 -4.42
N HIS A 62 -4.52 -14.37 -5.71
CA HIS A 62 -5.45 -14.02 -6.77
C HIS A 62 -6.32 -15.24 -7.08
N ILE A 63 -7.63 -15.08 -6.90
CA ILE A 63 -8.63 -16.09 -7.25
C ILE A 63 -8.83 -16.03 -8.77
N LYS A 64 -8.66 -17.17 -9.43
CA LYS A 64 -8.87 -17.29 -10.87
C LYS A 64 -10.36 -17.28 -11.22
N PRO A 65 -10.72 -16.94 -12.47
CA PRO A 65 -12.05 -17.24 -12.98
C PRO A 65 -12.38 -18.72 -12.74
N ASP A 66 -13.59 -18.98 -12.24
CA ASP A 66 -14.13 -20.31 -11.92
C ASP A 66 -13.48 -21.07 -10.75
N GLU A 67 -12.55 -20.44 -10.03
CA GLU A 67 -11.95 -21.03 -8.84
C GLU A 67 -12.91 -21.02 -7.65
N GLN A 68 -13.14 -22.20 -7.07
CA GLN A 68 -13.93 -22.36 -5.84
C GLN A 68 -13.05 -22.10 -4.62
N PHE A 69 -12.81 -20.82 -4.34
CA PHE A 69 -12.06 -20.37 -3.19
C PHE A 69 -12.98 -20.16 -1.97
N ILE A 70 -12.57 -20.71 -0.82
CA ILE A 70 -13.24 -20.52 0.46
C ILE A 70 -12.20 -20.20 1.53
N MET A 71 -12.27 -19.01 2.10
CA MET A 71 -11.45 -18.66 3.27
C MET A 71 -11.93 -19.45 4.49
N HIS A 72 -10.99 -20.03 5.25
CA HIS A 72 -11.34 -20.68 6.49
C HIS A 72 -11.82 -19.61 7.50
N PRO A 73 -12.93 -19.85 8.23
CA PRO A 73 -13.48 -18.85 9.15
C PRO A 73 -12.53 -18.54 10.31
N GLY A 74 -12.70 -17.35 10.88
CA GLY A 74 -12.06 -16.93 12.14
C GLY A 74 -10.85 -15.99 11.98
N PHE A 75 -10.32 -15.82 10.78
CA PHE A 75 -9.25 -14.88 10.53
C PHE A 75 -9.72 -13.43 10.49
N ILE A 76 -8.95 -12.53 11.10
CA ILE A 76 -9.16 -11.08 11.03
C ILE A 76 -7.98 -10.36 10.36
N SER A 77 -8.23 -9.16 9.83
CA SER A 77 -7.16 -8.32 9.28
C SER A 77 -6.11 -7.99 10.35
N PHE A 78 -4.83 -8.00 9.94
CA PHE A 78 -3.65 -7.80 10.78
C PHE A 78 -3.34 -8.94 11.76
N GLU A 79 -3.97 -10.11 11.59
CA GLU A 79 -3.68 -11.30 12.39
C GLU A 79 -2.33 -11.92 12.02
N LYS A 80 -1.61 -12.42 13.02
CA LYS A 80 -0.36 -13.17 12.81
C LYS A 80 -0.69 -14.61 12.47
N ILE A 81 -0.13 -15.10 11.37
CA ILE A 81 -0.24 -16.50 10.93
C ILE A 81 1.10 -17.20 11.00
N LYS A 82 1.09 -18.51 11.24
CA LYS A 82 2.28 -19.36 11.31
C LYS A 82 2.49 -20.15 10.03
N LYS A 83 3.75 -20.49 9.72
CA LYS A 83 4.06 -21.43 8.64
C LYS A 83 3.29 -22.75 8.86
N GLY A 84 2.67 -23.27 7.81
CA GLY A 84 1.87 -24.48 7.82
C GLY A 84 0.41 -24.31 8.29
N GLN A 85 0.04 -23.13 8.81
CA GLN A 85 -1.33 -22.85 9.21
C GLN A 85 -2.26 -22.85 8.00
N ILE A 86 -3.40 -23.54 8.12
CA ILE A 86 -4.43 -23.61 7.08
C ILE A 86 -5.14 -22.25 7.03
N LEU A 87 -5.20 -21.66 5.84
CA LEU A 87 -5.81 -20.34 5.62
C LEU A 87 -7.13 -20.46 4.87
N ALA A 88 -7.16 -21.27 3.82
CA ALA A 88 -8.29 -21.37 2.91
C ALA A 88 -8.30 -22.75 2.23
N SER A 89 -9.38 -23.04 1.51
CA SER A 89 -9.42 -24.09 0.49
C SER A 89 -9.67 -23.49 -0.88
N SER A 90 -9.10 -24.11 -1.91
CA SER A 90 -9.34 -23.76 -3.32
C SER A 90 -9.51 -25.04 -4.12
N ASN A 91 -10.66 -25.19 -4.78
CA ASN A 91 -11.00 -26.39 -5.57
C ASN A 91 -10.80 -27.71 -4.80
N GLY A 92 -11.09 -27.70 -3.49
CA GLY A 92 -10.90 -28.86 -2.61
C GLY A 92 -9.49 -29.04 -2.04
N GLU A 93 -8.50 -28.28 -2.51
CA GLU A 93 -7.13 -28.30 -1.98
C GLU A 93 -6.94 -27.31 -0.84
N ILE A 94 -6.09 -27.67 0.14
CA ILE A 94 -5.81 -26.83 1.31
C ILE A 94 -4.69 -25.84 1.01
N ILE A 95 -4.98 -24.55 1.21
CA ILE A 95 -3.99 -23.48 1.14
C ILE A 95 -3.42 -23.24 2.54
N LYS A 96 -2.12 -23.51 2.69
CA LYS A 96 -1.36 -23.26 3.93
C LYS A 96 -0.46 -22.04 3.79
N SER A 97 -0.25 -21.33 4.89
CA SER A 97 0.77 -20.28 4.95
C SER A 97 2.17 -20.86 4.77
N GLN A 98 2.96 -20.26 3.87
CA GLN A 98 4.34 -20.70 3.62
C GLN A 98 5.34 -20.13 4.63
N HIS A 99 4.95 -19.09 5.38
CA HIS A 99 5.82 -18.36 6.30
C HIS A 99 5.07 -17.88 7.55
N ASN A 100 5.83 -17.52 8.59
CA ASN A 100 5.27 -16.72 9.68
C ASN A 100 5.06 -15.29 9.16
N ALA A 101 3.82 -14.83 9.14
CA ALA A 101 3.47 -13.58 8.48
C ALA A 101 2.24 -12.90 9.11
N THR A 102 1.80 -11.81 8.49
CA THR A 102 0.57 -11.11 8.90
C THR A 102 -0.44 -11.17 7.75
N LEU A 103 -1.63 -11.66 8.04
CA LEU A 103 -2.74 -11.74 7.11
C LEU A 103 -3.47 -10.39 7.03
N PHE A 104 -3.96 -10.05 5.85
CA PHE A 104 -4.71 -8.82 5.61
C PHE A 104 -5.83 -9.05 4.61
N MET A 105 -6.97 -8.40 4.86
CA MET A 105 -8.19 -8.50 4.05
C MET A 105 -8.52 -9.93 3.61
N PRO A 106 -8.77 -10.87 4.55
CA PRO A 106 -9.31 -12.17 4.19
C PRO A 106 -10.69 -12.02 3.55
N LEU A 107 -10.86 -12.62 2.37
CA LEU A 107 -12.10 -12.56 1.62
C LEU A 107 -13.10 -13.57 2.16
N TYR A 108 -14.15 -13.06 2.80
CA TYR A 108 -15.31 -13.85 3.22
C TYR A 108 -16.53 -13.64 2.33
N GLN A 109 -16.54 -12.57 1.54
CA GLN A 109 -17.62 -12.26 0.62
C GLN A 109 -17.42 -13.02 -0.70
N LYS A 110 -18.50 -13.47 -1.32
CA LYS A 110 -18.45 -14.23 -2.60
C LYS A 110 -18.07 -13.38 -3.82
N THR A 111 -17.84 -12.08 -3.63
CA THR A 111 -17.58 -11.12 -4.69
C THR A 111 -16.18 -10.56 -4.57
N GLY A 112 -15.34 -10.82 -5.57
CA GLY A 112 -13.97 -10.32 -5.63
C GLY A 112 -13.00 -11.40 -6.12
N ASN A 113 -11.87 -10.96 -6.66
CA ASN A 113 -10.84 -11.86 -7.21
C ASN A 113 -9.60 -11.93 -6.30
N ASP A 114 -9.73 -11.44 -5.07
CA ASP A 114 -8.63 -11.23 -4.13
C ASP A 114 -8.93 -12.00 -2.85
N GLY A 115 -8.34 -13.18 -2.69
CA GLY A 115 -8.68 -14.09 -1.59
C GLY A 115 -8.11 -13.64 -0.24
N PHE A 116 -6.82 -13.33 -0.19
CA PHE A 116 -6.19 -12.72 0.97
C PHE A 116 -4.85 -12.08 0.59
N PHE A 117 -4.36 -11.24 1.48
CA PHE A 117 -3.05 -10.60 1.35
C PHE A 117 -2.15 -11.00 2.51
N ILE A 118 -0.86 -11.10 2.22
CA ILE A 118 0.16 -11.17 3.26
C ILE A 118 0.90 -9.85 3.28
N ILE A 119 0.95 -9.25 4.46
CA ILE A 119 1.58 -7.96 4.69
C ILE A 119 2.78 -8.10 5.63
N ARG A 120 3.69 -7.14 5.51
CA ARG A 120 4.86 -7.00 6.37
C ARG A 120 4.98 -5.55 6.82
N LYS A 121 5.24 -5.34 8.11
CA LYS A 121 5.50 -4.01 8.65
C LYS A 121 6.78 -3.41 8.04
N ILE A 122 6.68 -2.19 7.55
CA ILE A 122 7.82 -1.39 7.11
C ILE A 122 8.42 -0.70 8.33
N ARG A 123 9.74 -0.83 8.52
CA ARG A 123 10.42 -0.12 9.61
C ARG A 123 10.46 1.39 9.30
N PRO A 124 10.22 2.28 10.29
CA PRO A 124 10.24 3.73 10.08
C PRO A 124 11.53 4.26 9.43
N PHE A 125 12.66 3.61 9.68
CA PHE A 125 13.94 3.92 9.03
C PHE A 125 13.85 3.92 7.50
N TYR A 126 13.22 2.91 6.89
CA TYR A 126 13.08 2.84 5.44
C TYR A 126 12.16 3.94 4.89
N LEU A 127 11.18 4.40 5.67
CA LEU A 127 10.33 5.52 5.29
C LEU A 127 11.12 6.83 5.30
N LYS A 128 11.91 7.08 6.35
CA LYS A 128 12.80 8.25 6.44
C LYS A 128 13.84 8.26 5.33
N LEU A 129 14.48 7.11 5.08
CA LEU A 129 15.44 6.97 3.99
C LEU A 129 14.79 7.19 2.63
N SER A 130 13.57 6.67 2.42
CA SER A 130 12.79 6.91 1.21
C SER A 130 12.52 8.41 1.01
N ALA A 131 12.05 9.10 2.06
CA ALA A 131 11.78 10.53 2.00
C ALA A 131 13.05 11.34 1.68
N PHE A 132 14.17 11.01 2.33
CA PHE A 132 15.47 11.63 2.06
C PHE A 132 15.92 11.45 0.62
N LEU A 133 15.93 10.20 0.11
CA LEU A 133 16.39 9.89 -1.25
C LEU A 133 15.54 10.55 -2.33
N ARG A 134 14.21 10.68 -2.08
CA ARG A 134 13.31 11.41 -2.99
C ARG A 134 13.55 12.91 -2.96
N LYS A 135 13.83 13.50 -1.78
CA LYS A 135 14.16 14.92 -1.63
C LYS A 135 15.39 15.29 -2.45
N ILE A 136 16.44 14.47 -2.42
CA ILE A 136 17.68 14.73 -3.16
C ILE A 136 17.62 14.28 -4.64
N LYS A 137 16.46 13.77 -5.11
CA LYS A 137 16.30 13.23 -6.48
C LYS A 137 17.42 12.24 -6.84
N ALA A 138 17.75 11.33 -5.92
CA ALA A 138 18.84 10.36 -6.09
C ALA A 138 18.52 9.24 -7.10
N ASP A 139 17.51 9.42 -7.95
CA ASP A 139 17.20 8.51 -9.05
C ASP A 139 18.36 8.33 -10.05
N ASN A 140 19.29 9.29 -10.13
CA ASN A 140 20.55 9.10 -10.85
C ASN A 140 21.42 7.96 -10.27
N LEU A 141 21.32 7.66 -8.97
CA LEU A 141 22.03 6.53 -8.35
C LEU A 141 21.48 5.18 -8.84
N LEU A 142 20.18 5.11 -9.17
CA LEU A 142 19.60 3.88 -9.72
C LEU A 142 20.22 3.50 -11.06
N VAL A 143 20.62 4.48 -11.88
CA VAL A 143 21.25 4.25 -13.18
C VAL A 143 22.69 3.73 -13.06
N MET A 144 23.33 3.88 -11.90
CA MET A 144 24.64 3.26 -11.64
C MET A 144 24.56 1.75 -11.44
N LEU A 145 23.36 1.21 -11.15
CA LEU A 145 23.18 -0.23 -11.01
C LEU A 145 23.19 -0.90 -12.40
N PRO A 146 23.80 -2.09 -12.54
CA PRO A 146 23.88 -2.77 -13.81
C PRO A 146 22.48 -3.02 -14.39
N GLY A 147 22.33 -2.80 -15.71
CA GLY A 147 21.09 -3.02 -16.45
C GLY A 147 19.90 -2.13 -16.05
N ILE A 148 20.16 -0.97 -15.44
CA ILE A 148 19.20 0.12 -15.26
C ILE A 148 19.67 1.32 -16.08
N THR A 149 18.78 1.87 -16.90
CA THR A 149 19.08 3.01 -17.79
C THR A 149 17.90 3.97 -17.82
N TRP A 150 18.14 5.22 -18.22
CA TRP A 150 17.05 6.14 -18.52
C TRP A 150 16.35 5.72 -19.82
N HIS A 151 15.02 5.63 -19.79
CA HIS A 151 14.22 5.55 -21.00
C HIS A 151 13.84 6.95 -21.49
N LYS A 152 13.32 7.76 -20.58
CA LYS A 152 13.00 9.18 -20.77
C LYS A 152 13.35 9.95 -19.51
N LYS A 153 14.44 10.71 -19.54
CA LYS A 153 15.05 11.31 -18.34
C LYS A 153 14.22 12.49 -17.80
N ASP A 154 13.67 13.28 -18.72
CA ASP A 154 12.73 14.38 -18.51
C ASP A 154 11.45 13.92 -17.81
N GLU A 155 10.86 12.83 -18.28
CA GLU A 155 9.66 12.22 -17.68
C GLU A 155 9.99 11.38 -16.41
N GLY A 156 11.28 11.17 -16.11
CA GLY A 156 11.72 10.36 -14.98
C GLY A 156 11.38 8.87 -15.13
N VAL A 157 11.44 8.34 -16.35
CA VAL A 157 11.15 6.93 -16.68
C VAL A 157 12.44 6.13 -16.79
N LEU A 158 12.57 5.10 -15.96
CA LEU A 158 13.70 4.17 -15.98
C LEU A 158 13.35 2.89 -16.74
N ARG A 159 14.32 2.32 -17.44
CA ARG A 159 14.27 0.98 -18.04
C ARG A 159 15.20 0.06 -17.27
N ALA A 160 14.67 -1.02 -16.74
CA ALA A 160 15.43 -2.02 -15.99
C ALA A 160 15.30 -3.43 -16.60
N ASN A 161 16.38 -4.19 -16.65
CA ASN A 161 16.37 -5.58 -17.14
C ASN A 161 15.62 -6.52 -16.16
N LEU A 162 14.75 -7.38 -16.70
CA LEU A 162 13.96 -8.33 -15.90
C LEU A 162 14.81 -9.23 -14.99
N LYS A 163 15.97 -9.71 -15.46
CA LYS A 163 16.86 -10.58 -14.68
C LYS A 163 17.38 -9.88 -13.42
N ILE A 164 17.77 -8.61 -13.55
CA ILE A 164 18.30 -7.81 -12.44
C ILE A 164 17.17 -7.35 -11.53
N THR A 165 16.02 -7.00 -12.12
CA THR A 165 14.86 -6.61 -11.32
C THR A 165 14.37 -7.73 -10.41
N ARG A 166 14.53 -9.01 -10.79
CA ARG A 166 14.11 -10.14 -9.95
C ARG A 166 14.80 -10.15 -8.58
N TYR A 167 16.07 -9.74 -8.52
CA TYR A 167 16.89 -9.80 -7.31
C TYR A 167 17.00 -8.46 -6.56
N LEU A 168 16.97 -7.31 -7.27
CA LEU A 168 17.13 -5.98 -6.67
C LEU A 168 15.83 -5.17 -6.53
N ALA A 169 14.78 -5.45 -7.30
CA ALA A 169 13.86 -4.39 -7.71
C ALA A 169 12.83 -3.93 -6.69
N LYS A 170 12.17 -4.82 -5.96
CA LYS A 170 10.88 -4.42 -5.38
C LYS A 170 11.08 -3.41 -4.24
N SER A 171 11.98 -3.70 -3.30
CA SER A 171 12.27 -2.81 -2.17
C SER A 171 13.05 -1.56 -2.58
N ILE A 172 14.06 -1.68 -3.46
CA ILE A 172 14.93 -0.56 -3.84
C ILE A 172 14.15 0.45 -4.68
N PHE A 173 13.48 0.03 -5.76
CA PHE A 173 12.66 0.97 -6.53
C PHE A 173 11.57 1.61 -5.69
N HIS A 174 11.02 0.86 -4.72
CA HIS A 174 10.05 1.44 -3.81
C HIS A 174 10.61 2.57 -2.95
N LEU A 175 11.88 2.49 -2.57
CA LEU A 175 12.57 3.50 -1.78
C LEU A 175 12.71 4.82 -2.55
N PHE A 176 12.96 4.76 -3.86
CA PHE A 176 13.11 5.93 -4.73
C PHE A 176 11.78 6.44 -5.31
N GLY A 177 10.63 5.88 -4.90
CA GLY A 177 9.30 6.35 -5.33
C GLY A 177 8.81 5.78 -6.66
N TYR A 178 9.54 4.83 -7.26
CA TYR A 178 9.07 4.10 -8.44
C TYR A 178 8.08 3.01 -8.01
N ARG A 179 6.93 2.94 -8.70
CA ARG A 179 5.83 2.02 -8.33
C ARG A 179 5.21 1.31 -9.53
N ASN A 180 5.02 2.02 -10.65
CA ASN A 180 4.35 1.47 -11.82
C ASN A 180 5.35 0.75 -12.74
N LYS A 181 4.92 -0.37 -13.32
CA LYS A 181 5.73 -1.26 -14.15
C LYS A 181 4.97 -1.62 -15.42
N GLN A 182 5.51 -1.26 -16.57
CA GLN A 182 5.09 -1.85 -17.84
C GLN A 182 6.17 -2.83 -18.29
N VAL A 183 5.77 -4.09 -18.49
CA VAL A 183 6.67 -5.14 -18.95
C VAL A 183 6.64 -5.14 -20.48
N SER A 184 7.80 -5.02 -21.11
CA SER A 184 7.96 -5.13 -22.55
C SER A 184 9.18 -6.01 -22.86
N GLY A 185 8.91 -7.23 -23.33
CA GLY A 185 9.94 -8.23 -23.59
C GLY A 185 10.84 -8.48 -22.38
N ASN A 186 12.15 -8.21 -22.52
CA ASN A 186 13.15 -8.45 -21.48
C ASN A 186 13.34 -7.29 -20.48
N TYR A 187 12.50 -6.25 -20.56
CA TYR A 187 12.67 -5.03 -19.78
C TYR A 187 11.38 -4.61 -19.07
N VAL A 188 11.55 -3.84 -18.02
CA VAL A 188 10.47 -3.18 -17.28
C VAL A 188 10.70 -1.68 -17.33
N LEU A 189 9.68 -0.94 -17.75
CA LEU A 189 9.62 0.51 -17.63
C LEU A 189 9.07 0.88 -16.24
N LEU A 190 9.81 1.69 -15.51
CA LEU A 190 9.52 2.15 -14.16
C LEU A 190 9.22 3.63 -14.19
N TYR A 191 8.04 4.00 -13.71
CA TYR A 191 7.58 5.39 -13.67
C TYR A 191 7.67 5.94 -12.25
N ASN A 192 8.17 7.18 -12.12
CA ASN A 192 8.21 7.91 -10.86
C ASN A 192 6.89 8.67 -10.65
N ARG A 193 6.15 8.31 -9.60
CA ARG A 193 4.83 8.92 -9.31
C ARG A 193 4.94 10.38 -8.89
N GLU A 194 6.07 10.83 -8.34
CA GLU A 194 6.20 12.18 -7.78
C GLU A 194 6.53 13.25 -8.81
N ARG A 195 7.01 12.88 -10.01
CA ARG A 195 7.28 13.84 -11.09
C ARG A 195 6.04 14.14 -11.92
N THR A 196 5.05 13.25 -11.91
CA THR A 196 3.76 13.48 -12.56
C THR A 196 2.75 14.20 -11.66
N THR A 197 3.03 14.34 -10.35
CA THR A 197 2.18 15.12 -9.44
C THR A 197 2.46 16.61 -9.58
N LYS A 198 1.40 17.42 -9.72
CA LYS A 198 1.45 18.89 -9.84
C LYS A 198 1.84 19.56 -8.50
N LYS A 199 3.00 19.21 -7.93
CA LYS A 199 3.48 19.72 -6.63
C LYS A 199 3.54 21.24 -6.58
N ASP A 200 3.82 21.88 -7.72
CA ASP A 200 3.83 23.34 -7.85
C ASP A 200 2.51 24.00 -7.45
N LEU A 201 1.37 23.33 -7.62
CA LEU A 201 0.06 23.84 -7.22
C LEU A 201 -0.12 23.94 -5.71
N TYR A 202 0.70 23.25 -4.91
CA TYR A 202 0.48 23.11 -3.47
C TYR A 202 1.57 23.79 -2.63
N LYS A 203 2.62 24.36 -3.25
CA LYS A 203 3.78 24.96 -2.56
C LYS A 203 3.45 26.14 -1.63
N HIS A 204 2.28 26.74 -1.80
CA HIS A 204 1.82 27.90 -1.03
C HIS A 204 0.89 27.51 0.13
N LEU A 205 0.61 26.21 0.32
CA LEU A 205 -0.23 25.72 1.40
C LEU A 205 0.62 25.38 2.62
N ASP A 206 0.08 25.63 3.81
CA ASP A 206 0.80 25.51 5.08
C ASP A 206 1.31 24.09 5.38
N TRP A 207 0.72 23.07 4.76
CA TRP A 207 1.04 21.65 4.98
C TRP A 207 2.04 21.05 3.98
N TYR A 208 2.55 21.84 3.01
CA TYR A 208 3.45 21.35 1.95
C TYR A 208 4.91 21.16 2.39
#